data_AF-A0AAU5LG18-F1
#
_entry.id   AF-A0AAU5LG18-F1
#
_cell.length_a   1.000
_cell.length_b   1.000
_cell.length_c   1.000
_cell.angle_alpha   90.00
_cell.angle_beta   90.00
_cell.angle_gamma   90.00
#
_symmetry.space_group_name_H-M   'P 1'
#
loop_
_entity.id
_entity.type
_entity.pdbx_description
1 polymer ?
#
loop_
_entity_poly.entity_id
_entity_poly.type
_entity_poly.pdbx_seq_one_letter_code
_entity_poly.pdbx_strand_id
1 'polypeptide(L)'
;MVSSVAVLSDIHGVLPALEAVLAEPAVREAEAIVLTGDLAAGPQPVETLDLLVSLGDRAHWVRGNADRELTQPDPACRSSGRSIGVWW
;
A
#
# COMPACT_ATOMS: atom_id res chain seq x y z
N MET A 1 19.50 16.18 -4.10
CA MET A 1 19.67 15.03 -3.17
C MET A 1 18.44 15.02 -2.31
N VAL A 2 17.75 13.88 -2.22
CA VAL A 2 16.58 13.75 -1.34
C VAL A 2 17.06 13.86 0.10
N SER A 3 16.49 14.77 0.86
CA SER A 3 16.93 15.13 2.22
C SER A 3 16.18 14.35 3.32
N SER A 4 14.96 13.91 3.03
CA SER A 4 14.12 13.13 3.95
C SER A 4 13.20 12.18 3.19
N VAL A 5 13.07 10.95 3.69
CA VAL A 5 12.22 9.91 3.11
C VAL A 5 11.38 9.30 4.22
N ALA A 6 10.05 9.31 4.05
CA ALA A 6 9.13 8.54 4.89
C ALA A 6 8.86 7.19 4.23
N VAL A 7 8.83 6.12 5.03
CA VAL A 7 8.55 4.76 4.54
C VAL A 7 7.27 4.28 5.19
N LEU A 8 6.29 3.91 4.38
CA LEU A 8 5.01 3.36 4.81
C LEU A 8 4.89 1.90 4.34
N SER A 9 4.50 1.02 5.25
CA SER A 9 4.27 -0.41 5.00
C SER A 9 2.93 -0.84 5.56
N ASP A 10 2.41 -1.98 5.08
CA ASP A 10 1.30 -2.71 5.70
C ASP A 10 0.06 -1.85 5.98
N ILE A 11 -0.29 -0.98 5.02
CA ILE A 11 -1.40 -0.02 5.19
C ILE A 11 -2.73 -0.77 5.28
N HIS A 12 -2.83 -1.94 4.63
CA HIS A 12 -3.99 -2.84 4.70
C HIS A 12 -5.32 -2.12 4.56
N GLY A 13 -5.43 -1.20 3.61
CA GLY A 13 -6.65 -0.45 3.28
C GLY A 13 -7.35 0.19 4.49
N VAL A 14 -6.62 0.53 5.55
CA VAL A 14 -7.19 1.17 6.75
C VAL A 14 -7.07 2.69 6.59
N LEU A 15 -8.02 3.28 5.87
CA LEU A 15 -8.01 4.71 5.53
C LEU A 15 -7.79 5.64 6.75
N PRO A 16 -8.49 5.49 7.90
CA PRO A 16 -8.29 6.40 9.03
C PRO A 16 -6.88 6.32 9.63
N ALA A 17 -6.25 5.13 9.59
CA ALA A 17 -4.88 4.96 10.05
C ALA A 17 -3.90 5.64 9.09
N LEU A 18 -4.13 5.50 7.78
CA LEU A 18 -3.32 6.19 6.77
C LEU A 18 -3.42 7.71 6.90
N GLU A 19 -4.62 8.25 7.06
CA GLU A 19 -4.84 9.70 7.25
C GLU A 19 -4.10 10.23 8.47
N ALA A 20 -4.15 9.51 9.60
CA ALA A 20 -3.44 9.88 10.81
C ALA A 20 -1.92 9.92 10.60
N VAL A 21 -1.36 8.91 9.93
CA VAL A 21 0.09 8.85 9.65
C VAL A 21 0.52 9.95 8.67
N LEU A 22 -0.28 10.22 7.64
CA LEU A 22 0.03 11.29 6.68
C LEU A 22 -0.08 12.70 7.29
N ALA A 23 -0.89 12.86 8.34
CA ALA A 23 -0.98 14.11 9.07
C ALA A 23 0.26 14.40 9.93
N GLU A 24 1.08 13.38 10.24
CA GLU A 24 2.24 13.58 11.10
C GLU A 24 3.29 14.49 10.44
N PRO A 25 3.83 15.50 11.15
CA PRO A 25 4.73 16.48 10.56
C PRO A 25 5.95 15.86 9.86
N ALA A 26 6.52 14.80 10.42
CA ALA A 26 7.66 14.11 9.84
C ALA A 26 7.35 13.46 8.49
N VAL A 27 6.12 12.98 8.30
CA VAL A 27 5.66 12.36 7.04
C VAL A 27 5.20 13.45 6.07
N ARG A 28 4.45 14.43 6.55
CA ARG A 28 3.93 15.54 5.76
C ARG A 28 5.04 16.38 5.13
N GLU A 29 6.15 16.61 5.85
CA GLU A 29 7.33 17.36 5.38
C GLU A 29 8.38 16.48 4.67
N ALA A 30 8.16 15.15 4.58
CA ALA A 30 9.09 14.27 3.88
C ALA A 30 9.12 14.59 2.37
N GLU A 31 10.31 14.71 1.80
CA GLU A 31 10.50 15.01 0.38
C GLU A 31 10.02 13.85 -0.51
N ALA A 32 10.15 12.62 -0.01
CA ALA A 32 9.67 11.41 -0.67
C ALA A 32 8.98 10.46 0.31
N ILE A 33 7.98 9.72 -0.18
CA ILE A 33 7.25 8.69 0.54
C ILE A 33 7.42 7.38 -0.22
N VAL A 34 7.98 6.36 0.41
CA VAL A 34 8.14 5.03 -0.17
C VAL A 34 7.07 4.11 0.39
N LEU A 35 6.24 3.55 -0.49
CA LEU A 35 5.18 2.60 -0.18
C LEU A 35 5.71 1.20 -0.44
N THR A 36 5.77 0.35 0.59
CA THR A 36 6.50 -0.93 0.53
C THR A 36 5.63 -2.17 0.28
N GLY A 37 4.33 -1.97 0.02
CA GLY A 37 3.39 -3.03 -0.32
C GLY A 37 2.29 -3.25 0.72
N ASP A 38 1.44 -4.24 0.46
CA ASP A 38 0.30 -4.62 1.32
C ASP A 38 -0.66 -3.45 1.61
N LEU A 39 -0.91 -2.68 0.55
CA LEU A 39 -1.63 -1.42 0.64
C LEU A 39 -3.15 -1.60 0.67
N ALA A 40 -3.66 -2.64 -0.02
CA ALA A 40 -5.07 -2.76 -0.38
C ALA A 40 -5.78 -4.01 0.18
N ALA A 41 -5.16 -4.78 1.08
CA ALA A 41 -5.77 -5.98 1.67
C ALA A 41 -6.75 -5.66 2.83
N GLY A 42 -7.48 -4.54 2.72
CA GLY A 42 -8.17 -3.87 3.82
C GLY A 42 -9.66 -3.64 3.67
N PRO A 43 -10.29 -2.98 4.66
CA PRO A 43 -11.71 -2.63 4.63
C PRO A 43 -12.05 -1.50 3.63
N GLN A 44 -11.13 -0.56 3.39
CA GLN A 44 -11.31 0.61 2.51
C GLN A 44 -10.19 0.71 1.46
N PRO A 45 -10.02 -0.32 0.61
CA PRO A 45 -8.87 -0.42 -0.26
C PRO A 45 -8.89 0.60 -1.40
N VAL A 46 -10.06 0.95 -1.93
CA VAL A 46 -10.20 1.91 -3.04
C VAL A 46 -9.84 3.30 -2.55
N GLU A 47 -10.44 3.73 -1.44
CA GLU A 47 -10.21 5.05 -0.85
C GLU A 47 -8.75 5.22 -0.40
N THR A 48 -8.16 4.15 0.14
CA THR A 48 -6.74 4.13 0.50
C THR A 48 -5.86 4.30 -0.74
N LEU A 49 -6.13 3.58 -1.82
CA LEU A 49 -5.37 3.71 -3.06
C LEU A 49 -5.55 5.09 -3.70
N ASP A 50 -6.76 5.62 -3.72
CA ASP A 50 -7.05 6.96 -4.23
C ASP A 50 -6.27 8.03 -3.44
N LEU A 51 -6.23 7.90 -2.11
CA LEU A 51 -5.44 8.78 -1.25
C LEU A 51 -3.94 8.67 -1.56
N LEU A 52 -3.41 7.45 -1.69
CA LEU A 52 -2.01 7.22 -2.04
C LEU A 52 -1.64 7.74 -3.43
N VAL A 53 -2.54 7.62 -4.41
CA VAL A 53 -2.38 8.20 -5.76
C VAL A 53 -2.38 9.73 -5.70
N SER A 54 -3.17 10.33 -4.81
CA SER A 54 -3.23 11.80 -4.65
C SER A 54 -1.90 12.43 -4.17
N LEU A 55 -0.98 11.63 -3.62
CA LEU A 55 0.35 12.07 -3.20
C LEU A 55 1.27 12.43 -4.39
N GLY A 56 0.91 12.02 -5.60
CA GLY A 56 1.60 12.39 -6.85
C GLY A 56 3.07 11.98 -6.87
N ASP A 57 3.94 12.88 -7.33
CA ASP A 57 5.38 12.62 -7.54
C ASP A 57 6.16 12.32 -6.26
N ARG A 58 5.57 12.58 -5.08
CA ARG A 58 6.18 12.25 -3.79
C ARG A 58 6.06 10.77 -3.45
N ALA A 59 5.12 10.05 -4.04
CA ALA A 59 4.88 8.64 -3.73
C ALA A 59 5.66 7.73 -4.68
N HIS A 60 6.57 6.94 -4.10
CA HIS A 60 7.34 5.92 -4.78
C HIS A 60 6.84 4.53 -4.37
N TRP A 61 6.36 3.79 -5.35
CA TRP A 61 5.69 2.52 -5.13
C TRP A 61 6.69 1.37 -5.29
N VAL A 62 6.98 0.69 -4.20
CA VAL A 62 7.70 -0.58 -4.20
C VAL A 62 6.65 -1.68 -4.13
N ARG A 63 6.65 -2.54 -5.14
CA ARG A 63 5.67 -3.62 -5.27
C ARG A 63 5.87 -4.64 -4.14
N GLY A 64 4.87 -4.81 -3.28
CA GLY A 64 4.86 -5.82 -2.22
C GLY A 64 4.50 -7.22 -2.69
N ASN A 65 4.51 -8.17 -1.76
CA ASN A 65 4.11 -9.54 -2.04
C ASN A 65 2.62 -9.65 -2.41
N ALA A 66 1.71 -8.96 -1.70
CA ALA A 66 0.28 -8.95 -2.04
C ALA A 66 -0.02 -8.29 -3.40
N ASP A 67 0.74 -7.27 -3.79
CA ASP A 67 0.61 -6.62 -5.11
C ASP A 67 1.02 -7.56 -6.27
N ARG A 68 1.90 -8.53 -5.99
CA ARG A 68 2.29 -9.57 -6.94
C ARG A 68 1.16 -10.58 -7.18
N GLU A 69 0.44 -10.95 -6.13
CA GLU A 69 -0.69 -11.90 -6.21
C GLU A 69 -1.92 -11.27 -6.88
N LEU A 70 -2.14 -9.95 -6.72
CA LEU A 70 -3.24 -9.24 -7.40
C LEU A 70 -3.03 -9.07 -8.92
N THR A 71 -1.78 -9.09 -9.39
CA THR A 71 -1.43 -8.85 -10.81
C THR A 71 -1.13 -10.12 -11.61
N GLN A 72 -1.03 -11.27 -10.95
CA GLN A 72 -0.95 -12.56 -11.63
C GLN A 72 -2.35 -13.20 -11.69
N PRO A 73 -2.93 -13.41 -12.87
CA PRO A 73 -4.09 -14.28 -12.98
C PRO A 73 -3.65 -15.69 -12.58
N ASP A 74 -4.17 -16.20 -11.47
CA ASP A 74 -3.89 -17.55 -11.01
C ASP A 74 -4.31 -18.57 -12.10
N PRO A 75 -3.39 -19.30 -12.73
CA PRO A 75 -3.74 -20.33 -13.71
C PRO A 75 -4.53 -21.49 -13.07
N ALA A 76 -4.53 -21.60 -11.73
CA ALA A 76 -5.30 -22.58 -10.96
C ALA A 76 -6.72 -22.13 -10.61
N CYS A 77 -7.12 -20.88 -10.89
CA CYS A 77 -8.48 -20.40 -10.67
C CYS A 77 -9.43 -20.84 -11.80
N ARG A 78 -9.44 -22.16 -12.08
CA ARG A 78 -10.62 -22.87 -12.54
C ARG A 78 -11.12 -23.70 -11.36
N SER A 79 -12.15 -23.17 -10.69
CA SER A 79 -12.99 -23.90 -9.75
C SER A 79 -12.27 -24.72 -8.66
N SER A 80 -11.75 -24.07 -7.63
CA SER A 80 -11.87 -24.60 -6.27
C SER A 80 -11.52 -23.55 -5.25
N GLY A 81 -12.51 -23.15 -4.45
CA GLY A 81 -12.27 -22.40 -3.23
C GLY A 81 -11.38 -23.22 -2.29
N ARG A 82 -10.18 -22.71 -2.04
CA ARG A 82 -9.40 -22.94 -0.83
C ARG A 82 -8.38 -21.81 -0.73
N SER A 83 -8.74 -20.82 0.07
CA SER A 83 -7.87 -19.78 0.60
C SER A 83 -6.73 -20.41 1.40
N ILE A 84 -5.48 -20.12 1.05
CA ILE A 84 -4.34 -20.35 1.94
C ILE A 84 -3.20 -19.39 1.58
N GLY A 85 -2.57 -18.82 2.61
CA GLY A 85 -1.26 -18.17 2.50
C GLY A 85 -1.19 -16.70 2.89
N VAL A 86 -1.75 -16.28 4.04
CA VAL A 86 -1.31 -15.03 4.68
C VAL A 86 0.02 -15.37 5.38
N TRP A 87 1.14 -15.03 4.75
CA TRP A 87 2.46 -15.12 5.38
C TRP A 87 2.83 -13.72 5.88
N TRP A 88 2.43 -13.44 7.13
CA TRP A 88 3.01 -12.45 8.04
C TRP A 88 3.18 -13.15 9.40
#